data_AF-A0A4P6XTZ8-F1
#
_entry.id   AF-A0A4P6XTZ8-F1
#
_cell.length_a   1.000
_cell.length_b   1.000
_cell.length_c   1.000
_cell.angle_alpha   90.00
_cell.angle_beta   90.00
_cell.angle_gamma   90.00
#
_symmetry.space_group_name_H-M   'P 1'
#
loop_
_entity.id
_entity.type
_entity.pdbx_description
1 polymer ?
#
loop_
_entity_poly.entity_id
_entity_poly.type
_entity_poly.pdbx_seq_one_letter_code
_entity_poly.pdbx_strand_id
1 'polypeptide(L)' 'MHAGLLLIITSCNFTEDELVQVITQNGTNSLLVWKKIKYPSFQFGGQAGSTICSIAFIKK' A
#
# COMPACT_ATOMS: atom_id res chain seq x y z
N MET A 1 -17.55 6.47 0.71
CA MET A 1 -16.47 7.24 0.04
C MET A 1 -16.96 7.70 -1.33
N HIS A 2 -16.70 8.95 -1.68
CA HIS A 2 -17.03 9.54 -3.00
C HIS A 2 -15.90 9.25 -4.01
N ALA A 3 -16.22 9.30 -5.31
CA ALA A 3 -15.20 9.22 -6.36
C ALA A 3 -14.18 10.36 -6.20
N GLY A 4 -12.90 10.08 -6.48
CA GLY A 4 -11.80 11.03 -6.31
C GLY A 4 -11.28 11.17 -4.87
N LEU A 5 -11.85 10.45 -3.90
CA LEU A 5 -11.34 10.46 -2.52
C LEU A 5 -9.97 9.78 -2.45
N LEU A 6 -9.06 10.39 -1.68
CA LEU A 6 -7.73 9.87 -1.40
C LEU A 6 -7.67 9.26 0.01
N LEU A 7 -7.21 8.01 0.09
CA LEU A 7 -6.93 7.28 1.32
C LEU A 7 -5.42 7.04 1.41
N ILE A 8 -4.75 7.59 2.41
CA ILE A 8 -3.31 7.38 2.63
C ILE A 8 -3.14 6.53 3.87
N ILE A 9 -2.41 5.42 3.75
CA ILE A 9 -2.13 4.51 4.86
C ILE A 9 -0.63 4.35 5.00
N THR A 10 -0.16 4.48 6.24
CA THR A 10 1.20 4.12 6.66
C THR A 10 1.11 2.93 7.61
N SER A 11 1.89 1.89 7.37
CA SER A 11 1.90 0.66 8.19
C SER A 11 3.31 0.11 8.37
N CYS A 12 3.59 -0.46 9.54
CA CYS A 12 4.78 -1.28 9.81
C CYS A 12 4.45 -2.79 9.94
N ASN A 13 3.17 -3.15 9.81
CA ASN A 13 2.69 -4.51 10.06
C ASN A 13 2.56 -5.36 8.80
N PHE A 14 2.51 -4.73 7.63
CA PHE A 14 2.28 -5.38 6.35
C PHE A 14 3.41 -5.04 5.38
N THR A 15 3.74 -6.00 4.52
CA THR A 15 4.42 -5.71 3.27
C THR A 15 3.55 -4.82 2.39
N GLU A 16 4.18 -4.17 1.41
CA GLU A 16 3.45 -3.33 0.46
C GLU A 16 2.36 -4.11 -0.29
N ASP A 17 2.67 -5.34 -0.71
CA ASP A 17 1.75 -6.18 -1.48
C ASP A 17 0.57 -6.67 -0.63
N GLU A 18 0.82 -7.10 0.61
CA GLU A 18 -0.26 -7.47 1.54
C GLU A 18 -1.19 -6.29 1.83
N LEU A 19 -0.62 -5.09 2.07
CA LEU A 19 -1.42 -3.91 2.33
C LEU A 19 -2.31 -3.56 1.12
N VAL A 20 -1.77 -3.68 -0.10
CA VAL A 20 -2.57 -3.49 -1.33
C VAL A 20 -3.70 -4.51 -1.42
N GLN A 21 -3.44 -5.79 -1.17
CA GLN A 21 -4.46 -6.85 -1.25
C GLN A 21 -5.59 -6.64 -0.22
N VAL A 22 -5.23 -6.31 1.02
CA VAL A 22 -6.20 -6.07 2.10
C VAL A 22 -7.07 -4.85 1.79
N ILE A 23 -6.47 -3.74 1.36
CA ILE A 23 -7.20 -2.48 1.15
C ILE A 23 -8.03 -2.49 -0.12
N THR A 24 -7.51 -3.08 -1.20
CA THR A 24 -8.27 -3.25 -2.46
C THR A 24 -9.26 -4.43 -2.40
N GLN A 25 -9.22 -5.21 -1.32
CA GLN A 25 -9.98 -6.45 -1.15
C GLN A 25 -9.83 -7.37 -2.38
N ASN A 26 -8.60 -7.58 -2.83
CA ASN A 26 -8.29 -8.30 -4.07
C ASN A 26 -9.02 -7.77 -5.32
N GLY A 27 -9.19 -6.45 -5.40
CA GLY A 27 -9.87 -5.76 -6.51
C GLY A 27 -11.40 -5.84 -6.48
N THR A 28 -12.01 -6.32 -5.40
CA THR A 28 -13.48 -6.39 -5.28
C THR A 28 -14.12 -5.05 -4.94
N ASN A 29 -13.33 -4.05 -4.51
CA ASN A 29 -13.79 -2.68 -4.29
C ASN A 29 -13.19 -1.70 -5.31
N SER A 30 -13.65 -0.44 -5.30
CA SER A 30 -13.22 0.58 -6.27
C SER A 30 -11.99 1.41 -5.83
N LEU A 31 -11.25 0.96 -4.82
CA LEU A 31 -9.99 1.59 -4.40
C LEU A 31 -8.86 1.06 -5.30
N LEU A 32 -8.08 1.99 -5.84
CA LEU A 32 -6.91 1.69 -6.65
C LEU A 32 -5.68 2.31 -6.04
N VAL A 33 -4.53 1.64 -6.16
CA VAL A 33 -3.24 2.23 -5.79
C VAL A 33 -2.98 3.44 -6.68
N TRP A 34 -2.70 4.58 -6.05
CA TRP A 34 -2.40 5.83 -6.74
C TRP A 34 -0.91 6.15 -6.71
N LYS A 35 -0.30 6.17 -5.51
CA LYS A 35 1.12 6.45 -5.30
C LYS A 35 1.65 5.64 -4.12
N LYS A 36 2.95 5.37 -4.15
CA LYS A 36 3.68 4.68 -3.08
C LYS A 36 4.90 5.51 -2.70
N ILE A 37 5.18 5.63 -1.40
CA ILE A 37 6.38 6.29 -0.91
C ILE A 37 7.50 5.27 -0.89
N LYS A 38 8.61 5.58 -1.56
CA LYS A 38 9.82 4.74 -1.52
C LYS A 38 10.58 5.01 -0.23
N TYR A 39 10.78 3.96 0.55
CA TYR A 39 11.64 3.98 1.73
C TYR A 39 12.95 3.25 1.45
N PRO A 40 14.03 3.55 2.18
CA PRO A 40 15.21 2.71 2.19
C PRO A 40 14.81 1.28 2.56
N SER A 41 15.17 0.32 1.73
CA SER A 41 14.96 -1.10 1.98
C SER A 41 16.23 -1.73 2.52
N PHE A 42 16.11 -2.52 3.57
CA PHE A 42 17.17 -3.41 4.03
C PHE A 42 16.98 -4.77 3.37
N GLN A 43 18.04 -5.33 2.79
CA GLN A 43 18.03 -6.68 2.23
C GLN A 43 18.69 -7.64 3.22
N PHE A 44 17.94 -8.64 3.66
CA PHE A 44 18.45 -9.75 4.45
C PHE A 44 18.00 -11.05 3.79
N GLY A 45 18.96 -11.95 3.50
CA GLY A 45 18.66 -13.27 2.93
C GLY A 45 17.96 -13.26 1.56
N GLY A 46 18.15 -12.21 0.76
CA GLY A 46 17.54 -12.08 -0.58
C GLY A 46 16.13 -11.46 -0.59
N GLN A 47 15.56 -11.15 0.57
CA GLN A 47 14.30 -10.42 0.67
C GLN A 47 14.56 -8.96 1.03
N ALA A 48 14.06 -8.04 0.21
CA ALA A 48 14.11 -6.60 0.48
C ALA A 48 12.88 -6.21 1.29
N GLY A 49 13.09 -5.73 2.51
CA GLY A 49 12.03 -5.25 3.40
C GLY A 49 12.26 -3.79 3.79
N SER A 50 11.19 -3.05 3.99
CA SER A 50 11.24 -1.79 4.72
C SER A 50 10.46 -1.95 6.02
N THR A 51 10.89 -1.25 7.07
CA THR A 51 10.21 -1.27 8.38
C THR A 51 8.81 -0.65 8.31
N ILE A 52 8.55 0.16 7.26
CA ILE A 52 7.28 0.81 7.01
C ILE A 52 6.96 0.83 5.51
N CYS A 53 5.68 0.84 5.18
CA CYS A 53 5.18 1.18 3.85
C CYS A 53 4.11 2.28 3.96
N SER A 54 4.09 3.19 2.97
CA SER A 54 3.05 4.21 2.86
C SER A 54 2.49 4.24 1.44
N ILE A 55 1.18 4.00 1.34
CA ILE A 55 0.47 3.84 0.07
C ILE A 55 -0.73 4.77 0.06
N ALA A 56 -0.87 5.51 -1.03
CA ALA A 56 -2.05 6.31 -1.33
C ALA A 56 -2.96 5.55 -2.30
N PHE A 57 -4.24 5.46 -1.96
CA PHE A 57 -5.30 4.85 -2.75
C PHE A 57 -6.30 5.90 -3.19
N ILE A 58 -6.78 5.80 -4.42
CA ILE A 58 -7.84 6.65 -4.95
C ILE A 58 -9.09 5.82 -5.22
N LYS A 59 -10.26 6.36 -4.86
CA LYS A 59 -11.53 5.76 -5.23
C LYS A 59 -11.92 6.18 -6.65
N LYS A 60 -12.05 5.21 -7.56
CA LYS A 60 -12.78 5.41 -8.83
C LYS A 60 -14.28 5.52 -8.56
#